data_AF-A0A968Y1C2-F1
#
_entry.id   AF-A0A968Y1C2-F1
#
_cell.length_a   1.000
_cell.length_b   1.000
_cell.length_c   1.000
_cell.angle_alpha   90.00
_cell.angle_beta   90.00
_cell.angle_gamma   90.00
#
_symmetry.space_group_name_H-M   'P 1'
#
loop_
_entity.id
_entity.type
_entity.pdbx_description
1 polymer ?
#
loop_
_entity_poly.entity_id
_entity_poly.type
_entity_poly.pdbx_seq_one_letter_code
_entity_poly.pdbx_strand_id
1 'polypeptide(L)'
;MTQTIDLEQILLENLRMLPTEKQQSVLDFVQFLVQKTQQEPQRSQESSEHSISLTEPPPLKLSFTEIVKLPIAERHKILAPYIAVTARDFLTDPELTEFSVLDGEDWETEDEP
;
A
#
# COMPACT_ATOMS: atom_id res chain seq x y z
N MET A 1 15.71 19.59 -27.99
CA MET A 1 15.16 20.48 -26.97
C MET A 1 14.30 19.63 -26.03
N THR A 2 14.82 19.22 -24.88
CA THR A 2 14.08 18.41 -23.90
C THR A 2 13.26 19.36 -23.03
N GLN A 3 11.97 19.51 -23.33
CA GLN A 3 11.03 20.13 -22.41
C GLN A 3 10.82 19.15 -21.28
N THR A 4 11.51 19.36 -20.16
CA THR A 4 11.13 18.77 -18.88
C THR A 4 9.83 19.46 -18.48
N ILE A 5 8.71 18.93 -18.97
CA ILE A 5 7.42 19.49 -18.63
C ILE A 5 7.27 19.30 -17.12
N ASP A 6 7.26 20.42 -16.42
CA ASP A 6 7.19 20.46 -14.98
C ASP A 6 5.84 19.88 -14.56
N LEU A 7 5.86 18.78 -13.81
CA LEU A 7 4.66 18.04 -13.41
C LEU A 7 3.68 18.96 -12.67
N GLU A 8 4.22 19.89 -11.88
CA GLU A 8 3.43 20.90 -11.18
C GLU A 8 2.64 21.77 -12.15
N GLN A 9 3.25 22.15 -13.27
CA GLN A 9 2.60 22.97 -14.30
C GLN A 9 1.51 22.20 -15.04
N ILE A 10 1.74 20.91 -15.34
CA ILE A 10 0.71 20.03 -15.94
C ILE A 10 -0.48 19.93 -14.99
N LEU A 11 -0.24 19.68 -13.71
CA LEU A 11 -1.30 19.55 -12.70
C LEU A 11 -2.07 20.86 -12.53
N LEU A 12 -1.37 22.00 -12.50
CA LEU A 12 -1.99 23.32 -12.38
C LEU A 12 -2.87 23.65 -13.60
N GLU A 13 -2.40 23.30 -14.80
CA GLU A 13 -3.15 23.50 -16.04
C GLU A 13 -4.40 22.62 -16.09
N ASN A 14 -4.26 21.33 -15.74
CA ASN A 14 -5.39 20.41 -15.63
C ASN A 14 -6.42 20.86 -14.59
N LEU A 15 -5.96 21.33 -13.42
CA LEU A 15 -6.85 21.85 -12.38
C LEU A 15 -7.62 23.07 -12.89
N ARG A 16 -6.96 23.97 -13.63
CA ARG A 16 -7.59 25.18 -14.20
C ARG A 16 -8.62 24.85 -15.28
N MET A 17 -8.45 23.74 -16.01
CA MET A 17 -9.41 23.28 -17.02
C MET A 17 -10.70 22.69 -16.43
N LEU A 18 -10.72 22.35 -15.14
CA LEU A 18 -11.90 21.80 -14.49
C LEU A 18 -12.95 22.89 -14.18
N PRO A 19 -14.25 22.55 -14.14
CA PRO A 19 -15.29 23.44 -13.63
C PRO A 19 -15.04 23.82 -12.15
N THR A 20 -15.50 25.00 -11.75
CA THR A 20 -15.28 25.57 -10.40
C THR A 20 -15.66 24.62 -9.26
N GLU A 21 -16.76 23.87 -9.41
CA GLU A 21 -17.19 22.88 -8.41
C GLU A 21 -16.18 21.72 -8.24
N LYS A 22 -15.60 21.25 -9.35
CA LYS A 22 -14.59 20.19 -9.33
C LYS A 22 -13.24 20.69 -8.82
N GLN A 23 -12.90 21.94 -9.11
CA GLN A 23 -11.72 22.58 -8.52
C GLN A 23 -11.82 22.61 -7.00
N GLN A 24 -12.97 23.04 -6.47
CA GLN A 24 -13.20 23.08 -5.03
C GLN A 24 -13.14 21.68 -4.41
N SER A 25 -13.77 20.68 -5.04
CA SER A 25 -13.72 19.29 -4.55
C SER A 25 -12.29 18.73 -4.47
N VAL A 26 -11.42 19.05 -5.43
CA VAL A 26 -10.01 18.63 -5.37
C VAL A 26 -9.27 19.34 -4.25
N LEU A 27 -9.50 20.64 -4.05
CA LEU A 27 -8.90 21.39 -2.93
C LEU A 27 -9.36 20.85 -1.58
N ASP A 28 -10.65 20.56 -1.43
CA ASP A 28 -11.22 19.97 -0.21
C ASP A 28 -10.62 18.58 0.06
N PHE A 29 -10.41 17.78 -0.98
CA PHE A 29 -9.76 16.46 -0.88
C PHE A 29 -8.29 16.59 -0.47
N VAL A 30 -7.53 17.51 -1.06
CA VAL A 30 -6.14 17.78 -0.67
C VAL A 30 -6.08 18.26 0.78
N GLN A 31 -7.00 19.14 1.20
CA GLN A 31 -7.10 19.59 2.58
C GLN A 31 -7.40 18.44 3.54
N PHE A 32 -8.31 17.54 3.17
CA PHE A 32 -8.59 16.31 3.92
C PHE A 32 -7.36 15.43 4.05
N LEU A 33 -6.59 15.22 2.97
CA LEU A 33 -5.35 14.44 3.02
C LEU A 33 -4.32 15.07 3.97
N VAL A 34 -4.13 16.38 3.91
CA VAL A 34 -3.22 17.13 4.79
C VAL A 34 -3.65 17.03 6.25
N GLN A 35 -4.96 17.10 6.52
CA GLN A 35 -5.49 16.94 7.87
C GLN A 35 -5.31 15.50 8.39
N LYS A 36 -5.55 14.51 7.54
CA LYS A 36 -5.41 13.09 7.87
C LYS A 36 -3.96 12.73 8.19
N THR A 37 -2.99 13.26 7.43
CA THR A 37 -1.55 13.02 7.69
C THR A 37 -1.04 13.72 8.95
N GLN A 38 -1.67 14.80 9.39
CA GLN A 38 -1.30 15.50 10.64
C GLN A 38 -1.91 14.89 11.92
N GLN A 39 -2.92 14.01 11.81
CA GLN A 39 -3.57 13.38 12.97
C GLN A 39 -2.96 12.04 13.41
N GLU A 40 -1.91 11.54 12.74
CA GLU A 40 -1.15 10.36 13.20
C GLU A 40 0.02 10.77 14.12
N PRO A 41 -0.27 11.10 15.40
CA PRO A 41 0.47 10.40 16.47
C PRO A 41 -0.36 9.94 17.68
N GLN A 42 -1.70 10.07 17.70
CA GLN A 42 -2.49 9.84 18.94
C GLN A 42 -3.85 9.15 18.70
N ARG A 43 -3.87 8.00 18.02
CA ARG A 43 -4.98 7.02 18.13
C ARG A 43 -4.45 5.60 18.24
N SER A 44 -3.56 5.41 19.21
CA SER A 44 -3.35 4.11 19.83
C SER A 44 -4.03 4.17 21.20
N GLN A 45 -4.64 3.06 21.62
CA GLN A 45 -5.37 2.88 22.89
C GLN A 45 -6.85 3.31 22.83
N GLU A 46 -7.74 2.41 22.38
CA GLU A 46 -8.65 1.70 23.29
C GLU A 46 -9.49 0.67 22.50
N SER A 47 -9.39 -0.59 22.95
CA SER A 47 -10.34 -1.69 22.75
C SER A 47 -10.45 -2.35 21.36
N SER A 48 -9.68 -3.43 21.18
CA SER A 48 -10.33 -4.73 21.10
C SER A 48 -9.38 -5.79 21.64
N GLU A 49 -9.76 -6.33 22.79
CA GLU A 49 -9.13 -7.44 23.48
C GLU A 49 -9.29 -8.70 22.62
N HIS A 50 -8.27 -9.04 21.83
CA HIS A 50 -8.05 -10.43 21.43
C HIS A 50 -6.76 -10.92 22.07
N SER A 51 -6.95 -11.81 23.03
CA SER A 51 -5.96 -12.51 23.81
C SER A 51 -4.85 -13.12 22.95
N ILE A 52 -3.65 -12.54 23.07
CA ILE A 52 -2.31 -13.16 23.16
C ILE A 52 -2.23 -14.67 22.85
N SER A 53 -1.43 -15.07 21.85
CA SER A 53 -0.15 -15.76 22.13
C SER A 53 0.61 -16.34 20.93
N LEU A 54 1.92 -16.12 21.03
CA LEU A 54 3.07 -16.92 20.62
C LEU A 54 3.66 -16.70 19.21
N THR A 55 4.82 -16.05 19.24
CA THR A 55 5.83 -15.83 18.19
C THR A 55 5.65 -14.53 17.42
N GLU A 56 5.71 -13.39 18.12
CA GLU A 56 6.06 -12.13 17.46
C GLU A 56 7.38 -12.35 16.72
N PRO A 57 7.41 -12.11 15.39
CA PRO A 57 8.66 -12.14 14.70
C PRO A 57 9.55 -11.01 15.23
N PRO A 58 10.88 -11.13 15.13
CA PRO A 58 11.78 -10.10 15.61
C PRO A 58 11.40 -8.73 15.01
N PRO A 59 11.70 -7.61 15.68
CA PRO A 59 11.44 -6.31 15.09
C PRO A 59 12.28 -6.15 13.80
N LEU A 60 11.61 -5.92 12.67
CA LEU A 60 12.27 -5.56 11.42
C LEU A 60 13.01 -4.23 11.62
N LYS A 61 14.34 -4.30 11.53
CA LYS A 61 15.20 -3.11 11.70
C LYS A 61 15.21 -2.19 10.47
N LEU A 62 14.70 -2.67 9.34
CA LEU A 62 14.73 -2.00 8.04
C LEU A 62 13.30 -1.81 7.52
N SER A 63 13.06 -0.69 6.86
CA SER A 63 11.81 -0.45 6.14
C SER A 63 11.70 -1.38 4.91
N PHE A 64 10.47 -1.61 4.45
CA PHE A 64 10.22 -2.43 3.27
C PHE A 64 10.95 -1.89 2.03
N THR A 65 10.97 -0.56 1.84
CA THR A 65 11.68 0.10 0.75
C THR A 65 13.19 -0.16 0.78
N GLU A 66 13.79 -0.23 1.97
CA GLU A 66 15.20 -0.56 2.12
C GLU A 66 15.48 -2.03 1.81
N ILE A 67 14.59 -2.94 2.23
CA ILE A 67 14.71 -4.37 1.96
C ILE A 67 14.66 -4.65 0.45
N VAL A 68 13.75 -4.01 -0.30
CA VAL A 68 13.62 -4.23 -1.76
C VAL A 68 14.89 -3.83 -2.53
N LYS A 69 15.67 -2.88 -2.01
CA LYS A 69 16.94 -2.45 -2.61
C LYS A 69 18.08 -3.45 -2.43
N LEU A 70 17.92 -4.46 -1.57
CA LEU A 70 18.96 -5.46 -1.31
C LEU A 70 18.95 -6.60 -2.35
N PRO A 71 20.10 -7.26 -2.56
CA PRO A 71 20.16 -8.50 -3.34
C PRO A 71 19.19 -9.56 -2.81
N ILE A 72 18.69 -10.42 -3.71
CA ILE A 72 17.68 -11.45 -3.39
C ILE A 72 18.09 -12.32 -2.18
N ALA A 73 19.35 -12.72 -2.12
CA ALA A 73 19.86 -13.57 -1.03
C ALA A 73 19.72 -12.87 0.35
N GLU A 74 20.04 -11.59 0.42
CA GLU A 74 19.93 -10.81 1.67
C GLU A 74 18.47 -10.56 2.04
N ARG A 75 17.60 -10.29 1.04
CA ARG A 75 16.15 -10.20 1.25
C ARG A 75 15.60 -11.46 1.91
N HIS A 76 15.92 -12.63 1.35
CA HIS A 76 15.45 -13.91 1.89
C HIS A 76 15.96 -14.16 3.29
N LYS A 77 17.21 -13.81 3.59
CA LYS A 77 17.78 -13.94 4.94
C LYS A 77 17.03 -13.09 5.97
N ILE A 78 16.64 -11.87 5.59
CA ILE A 78 15.88 -10.95 6.45
C ILE A 78 14.44 -11.44 6.62
N LEU A 79 13.80 -11.93 5.57
CA LEU A 79 12.40 -12.35 5.60
C LEU A 79 12.18 -13.77 6.14
N ALA A 80 13.20 -14.64 6.11
CA ALA A 80 13.11 -16.03 6.53
C ALA A 80 12.47 -16.25 7.92
N PRO A 81 12.80 -15.45 8.97
CA PRO A 81 12.19 -15.60 10.29
C PRO A 81 10.67 -15.33 10.30
N TYR A 82 10.17 -14.55 9.35
CA TYR A 82 8.77 -14.12 9.29
C TYR A 82 7.92 -15.12 8.50
N ILE A 83 8.51 -15.79 7.48
CA ILE A 83 7.80 -16.76 6.62
C ILE A 83 7.13 -17.87 7.44
N ALA A 84 7.80 -18.38 8.49
CA ALA A 84 7.25 -19.45 9.32
C ALA A 84 6.09 -18.99 10.23
N VAL A 85 6.04 -17.69 10.55
CA VAL A 85 4.92 -17.07 11.28
C VAL A 85 3.78 -16.83 10.31
N THR A 86 4.04 -16.18 9.18
CA THR A 86 3.03 -15.93 8.14
C THR A 86 2.37 -17.22 7.66
N ALA A 87 3.12 -18.31 7.49
CA ALA A 87 2.56 -19.61 7.11
C ALA A 87 1.58 -20.18 8.15
N ARG A 88 1.76 -19.87 9.44
CA ARG A 88 0.79 -20.22 10.49
C ARG A 88 -0.44 -19.34 10.42
N ASP A 89 -0.27 -18.05 10.16
CA ASP A 89 -1.39 -17.12 10.04
C ASP A 89 -2.36 -17.57 8.94
N PHE A 90 -1.87 -18.02 7.78
CA PHE A 90 -2.70 -18.61 6.70
C PHE A 90 -3.48 -19.87 7.12
N LEU A 91 -3.03 -20.61 8.15
CA LEU A 91 -3.75 -21.79 8.65
C LEU A 91 -4.82 -21.43 9.68
N THR A 92 -4.64 -20.31 10.38
CA THR A 92 -5.52 -19.89 11.48
C THR A 92 -6.50 -18.79 11.09
N ASP A 93 -6.19 -18.05 10.02
CA ASP A 93 -6.99 -16.94 9.52
C ASP A 93 -7.54 -17.28 8.12
N PRO A 94 -8.82 -17.68 8.02
CA PRO A 94 -9.43 -18.03 6.75
C PRO A 94 -9.50 -16.85 5.78
N GLU A 95 -9.56 -15.60 6.26
CA GLU A 95 -9.61 -14.41 5.39
C GLU A 95 -8.33 -14.27 4.55
N LEU A 96 -7.19 -14.72 5.08
CA LEU A 96 -5.92 -14.73 4.33
C LEU A 96 -5.92 -15.76 3.19
N THR A 97 -6.85 -16.70 3.20
CA THR A 97 -7.03 -17.69 2.12
C THR A 97 -8.14 -17.32 1.14
N GLU A 98 -8.88 -16.25 1.41
CA GLU A 98 -9.94 -15.73 0.54
C GLU A 98 -9.34 -14.89 -0.60
N PHE A 99 -8.61 -15.55 -1.48
CA PHE A 99 -8.33 -14.98 -2.79
C PHE A 99 -9.63 -15.03 -3.59
N SER A 100 -10.20 -13.85 -3.89
CA SER A 100 -11.25 -13.75 -4.89
C SER A 100 -10.78 -14.51 -6.13
N VAL A 101 -11.44 -15.63 -6.43
CA VAL A 101 -11.24 -16.35 -7.67
C VAL A 101 -11.65 -15.37 -8.76
N LEU A 102 -10.67 -14.65 -9.33
CA LEU A 102 -10.85 -14.09 -10.65
C LEU A 102 -11.08 -15.30 -11.53
N ASP A 103 -12.32 -15.48 -12.01
CA ASP A 103 -12.64 -16.48 -13.01
C ASP A 103 -11.55 -16.40 -14.07
N GLY A 104 -10.83 -17.50 -14.28
CA GLY A 104 -9.57 -17.54 -15.04
C GLY A 104 -9.73 -17.27 -16.54
N GLU A 105 -10.85 -16.66 -16.94
CA GLU A 105 -11.30 -16.45 -18.33
C GLU A 105 -10.88 -15.09 -18.89
N ASP A 106 -10.37 -14.15 -18.08
CA ASP A 106 -10.01 -12.79 -18.55
C ASP A 106 -8.50 -12.62 -18.88
N TRP A 107 -7.75 -13.73 -18.95
CA TRP A 107 -6.33 -13.73 -19.38
C TRP A 107 -6.15 -14.12 -20.86
N GLU A 108 -7.24 -14.30 -21.61
CA GLU A 108 -7.16 -14.53 -23.06
C GLU A 108 -6.89 -13.18 -23.74
N THR A 109 -5.61 -12.79 -23.81
CA THR A 109 -5.18 -11.75 -24.74
C THR A 109 -5.60 -12.18 -26.13
N GLU A 110 -6.55 -11.46 -26.71
CA GLU A 110 -6.95 -11.56 -28.11
C GLU A 110 -5.72 -11.28 -29.01
N ASP A 111 -4.88 -12.29 -29.23
CA ASP A 111 -4.01 -12.36 -30.39
C ASP A 111 -4.93 -12.67 -31.59
N GLU A 112 -5.59 -11.65 -32.13
CA GLU A 112 -6.21 -11.74 -33.44
C GLU A 112 -5.13 -11.49 -34.54
N PRO A 113 -5.03 -12.37 -35.55
CA PRO A 113 -3.96 -12.37 -36.56
C PRO A 113 -3.98 -11.24 -37.61
#